data_AF-A0A914KDZ7-F1
#
_entry.id   AF-A0A914KDZ7-F1
#
_cell.length_a   1.000
_cell.length_b   1.000
_cell.length_c   1.000
_cell.angle_alpha   90.00
_cell.angle_beta   90.00
_cell.angle_gamma   90.00
#
_symmetry.space_group_name_H-M   'P 1'
#
loop_
_entity.id
_entity.type
_entity.pdbx_description
1 polymer ?
#
loop_
_entity_poly.entity_id
_entity_poly.type
_entity_poly.pdbx_seq_one_letter_code
_entity_poly.pdbx_strand_id
1 'polypeptide(L)' 'MALTDSTILEADQEKCLDQALTVVRQESFEMKRNLDKNQYVEAFKHASTMLAELRTSVLAPKFYYRLCKLASFG' A
#
# COMPACT_ATOMS: atom_id res chain seq x y z
N MET A 1 -3.90 -34.11 1.76
CA MET A 1 -4.47 -32.83 2.25
C MET A 1 -3.35 -31.78 2.25
N ALA A 2 -2.87 -31.39 1.06
CA ALA A 2 -1.71 -30.50 0.87
C ALA A 2 -2.00 -29.33 -0.10
N LEU A 3 -3.27 -29.15 -0.48
CA LEU A 3 -3.71 -28.09 -1.40
C LEU A 3 -4.30 -26.88 -0.66
N THR A 4 -4.53 -26.99 0.66
CA THR A 4 -5.15 -25.95 1.48
C THR A 4 -4.16 -24.90 1.99
N ASP A 5 -2.87 -25.24 2.16
CA ASP A 5 -1.85 -24.28 2.64
C ASP A 5 -1.55 -23.18 1.60
N SER A 6 -1.49 -23.53 0.31
CA SER A 6 -1.17 -22.56 -0.74
C SER A 6 -2.28 -21.53 -0.95
N THR A 7 -3.55 -21.92 -0.79
CA THR A 7 -4.71 -21.02 -0.96
C THR A 7 -4.92 -20.10 0.25
N ILE A 8 -4.60 -20.57 1.46
CA ILE A 8 -4.67 -19.73 2.67
C ILE A 8 -3.59 -18.64 2.62
N LEU A 9 -2.38 -18.98 2.14
CA LEU A 9 -1.30 -18.01 1.97
C LEU A 9 -1.63 -16.93 0.94
N GLU A 10 -2.28 -17.29 -0.18
CA GLU A 10 -2.72 -16.32 -1.18
C GLU A 10 -3.81 -15.39 -0.64
N ALA A 11 -4.77 -15.90 0.12
CA ALA A 11 -5.83 -15.10 0.73
C ALA A 11 -5.30 -14.12 1.79
N ASP A 12 -4.31 -14.53 2.59
CA ASP A 12 -3.68 -13.63 3.56
C ASP A 12 -2.79 -12.58 2.87
N GLN A 13 -2.14 -12.93 1.76
CA GLN A 13 -1.45 -11.94 0.93
C GLN A 13 -2.41 -10.93 0.28
N GLU A 14 -3.59 -11.37 -0.16
CA GLU A 14 -4.61 -10.50 -0.72
C GLU A 14 -5.20 -9.55 0.33
N LYS A 15 -5.43 -10.04 1.56
CA LYS A 15 -5.83 -9.17 2.68
C LYS A 15 -4.77 -8.14 3.04
N CYS A 16 -3.50 -8.54 3.09
CA CYS A 16 -2.39 -7.61 3.31
C CYS A 16 -2.29 -6.57 2.20
N LEU A 17 -2.53 -6.97 0.94
CA LEU A 17 -2.59 -6.05 -0.20
C LEU A 17 -3.72 -5.02 -0.03
N ASP A 18 -4.93 -5.47 0.31
CA ASP A 18 -6.08 -4.58 0.50
C ASP A 18 -5.90 -3.61 1.67
N GLN A 19 -5.28 -4.07 2.76
CA GLN A 19 -4.92 -3.21 3.89
C GLN A 19 -3.90 -2.15 3.47
N ALA A 20 -2.82 -2.56 2.79
CA ALA A 20 -1.82 -1.63 2.29
C ALA A 20 -2.43 -0.61 1.30
N LEU A 21 -3.28 -1.07 0.36
CA LEU A 21 -3.99 -0.18 -0.58
C LEU A 21 -4.92 0.81 0.12
N THR A 22 -5.59 0.37 1.19
CA THR A 22 -6.48 1.24 1.98
C THR A 22 -5.68 2.37 2.64
N VAL A 23 -4.56 2.03 3.28
CA VAL A 23 -3.68 3.03 3.89
C VAL A 23 -3.09 3.95 2.83
N VAL A 24 -2.63 3.42 1.70
CA VAL A 24 -2.09 4.22 0.59
C VAL A 24 -3.10 5.23 0.05
N ARG A 25 -4.36 4.84 -0.10
CA ARG A 25 -5.44 5.75 -0.53
C ARG A 25 -5.72 6.83 0.52
N GLN A 26 -5.67 6.49 1.79
CA GLN A 26 -5.89 7.46 2.87
C GLN A 26 -4.74 8.47 2.96
N GLU A 27 -3.50 7.99 3.00
CA GLU A 27 -2.30 8.82 3.08
C GLU A 27 -2.14 9.71 1.84
N SER A 28 -2.46 9.22 0.64
CA SER A 28 -2.44 10.06 -0.58
C SER A 28 -3.50 11.17 -0.56
N PHE A 29 -4.67 10.91 0.02
CA PHE A 29 -5.71 11.93 0.21
C PHE A 29 -5.26 13.00 1.21
N GLU A 30 -4.72 12.59 2.37
CA GLU A 30 -4.22 13.52 3.38
C GLU A 30 -3.01 14.32 2.86
N MET A 31 -2.10 13.67 2.12
CA MET A 31 -1.00 14.33 1.43
C MET A 31 -1.50 15.42 0.50
N LYS A 32 -2.47 15.13 -0.37
CA LYS A 32 -3.03 16.10 -1.32
C LYS A 32 -3.69 17.28 -0.61
N ARG A 33 -4.47 17.00 0.45
CA ARG A 33 -5.07 18.03 1.30
C ARG A 33 -4.04 18.93 1.99
N ASN A 34 -2.91 18.37 2.42
CA ASN A 34 -1.84 19.11 3.05
C ASN A 34 -1.02 19.92 2.04
N LEU A 35 -0.85 19.42 0.81
CA LEU A 35 -0.28 20.19 -0.30
C LEU A 35 -1.15 21.41 -0.64
N ASP A 36 -2.48 21.26 -0.68
CA ASP A 36 -3.42 22.38 -0.92
C ASP A 36 -3.31 23.47 0.16
N LYS A 37 -2.86 23.12 1.37
CA LYS A 37 -2.64 24.02 2.50
C LYS A 37 -1.20 24.52 2.62
N ASN A 38 -0.32 24.20 1.68
CA ASN A 38 1.13 24.46 1.74
C ASN A 38 1.84 23.82 2.96
N GLN A 39 1.29 22.76 3.53
CA GLN A 39 1.86 22.00 4.64
C GLN A 39 2.80 20.89 4.13
N TYR A 40 3.86 21.28 3.43
CA TYR A 40 4.75 20.35 2.72
C TYR A 40 5.37 19.28 3.62
N VAL A 41 5.78 19.64 4.84
CA VAL A 41 6.39 18.68 5.79
C VAL A 41 5.42 17.56 6.17
N GLU A 42 4.15 17.90 6.42
CA GLU A 42 3.12 16.90 6.74
C GLU A 42 2.77 16.08 5.48
N ALA A 43 2.68 16.71 4.31
CA ALA A 43 2.50 15.99 3.05
C ALA A 43 3.63 14.97 2.79
N PHE A 44 4.90 15.33 3.05
CA PHE A 44 6.03 14.41 2.90
C PHE A 44 6.03 13.29 3.94
N LYS A 45 5.54 13.54 5.17
CA LYS A 45 5.33 12.47 6.16
C LYS A 45 4.31 11.45 5.65
N HIS A 46 3.17 11.90 5.14
CA HIS A 46 2.17 11.01 4.56
C HIS A 46 2.73 10.21 3.36
N ALA A 47 3.50 10.86 2.48
CA ALA A 47 4.19 10.17 1.39
C ALA A 47 5.18 9.09 1.90
N SER A 48 5.93 9.40 2.96
CA SER A 48 6.87 8.47 3.58
C SER A 48 6.17 7.29 4.25
N THR A 49 5.05 7.52 4.95
CA THR A 49 4.20 6.47 5.52
C THR A 49 3.63 5.58 4.43
N MET A 50 3.13 6.17 3.35
CA MET A 50 2.63 5.46 2.17
C MET A 50 3.71 4.53 1.58
N LEU A 51 4.94 5.01 1.42
CA LEU A 51 6.07 4.22 0.94
C LEU A 51 6.52 3.13 1.93
N ALA A 52 6.42 3.38 3.23
CA ALA A 52 6.76 2.41 4.27
C ALA A 52 5.79 1.21 4.26
N GLU A 53 4.49 1.46 4.12
CA GLU A 53 3.46 0.42 4.01
C GLU A 53 3.63 -0.45 2.76
N LEU A 54 4.07 0.14 1.64
CA LEU A 54 4.42 -0.62 0.45
C LEU A 54 5.63 -1.55 0.70
N ARG A 55 6.52 -1.20 1.63
CA ARG A 55 7.80 -1.90 1.90
C ARG A 55 7.69 -2.97 2.99
N THR A 56 6.84 -2.79 3.99
CA THR A 56 6.55 -3.76 5.06
C THR A 56 5.65 -4.89 4.58
N SER A 57 4.93 -4.65 3.49
CA SER A 57 4.16 -5.65 2.79
C SER A 57 5.12 -6.70 2.18
N VAL A 58 5.38 -7.80 2.89
CA VAL A 58 6.19 -8.95 2.43
C VAL A 58 5.39 -9.73 1.37
N LEU A 59 5.01 -9.05 0.29
CA LEU A 59 4.21 -9.62 -0.77
C LEU A 59 5.11 -10.38 -1.73
N ALA A 60 4.61 -11.52 -2.21
CA ALA A 60 5.26 -12.23 -3.28
C ALA A 60 5.45 -11.30 -4.50
N PRO A 61 6.49 -11.51 -5.34
CA PRO A 61 6.85 -10.60 -6.43
C PRO A 61 5.69 -10.21 -7.35
N LYS A 62 4.72 -11.11 -7.52
CA LYS A 62 3.52 -10.92 -8.34
C LYS A 62 2.59 -9.85 -7.79
N PHE A 63 2.43 -9.80 -6.48
CA PHE A 63 1.56 -8.81 -5.82
C PHE A 63 2.29 -7.48 -5.56
N TYR A 64 3.60 -7.52 -5.28
CA TYR A 64 4.44 -6.32 -5.23
C TYR A 64 4.37 -5.51 -6.54
N TYR A 65 4.46 -6.19 -7.68
CA TYR A 65 4.35 -5.55 -8.99
C TYR A 65 2.97 -4.94 -9.26
N ARG A 66 1.90 -5.57 -8.74
CA ARG A 66 0.53 -5.07 -8.84
C ARG A 66 0.33 -3.82 -7.99
N LEU A 67 0.88 -3.82 -6.78
CA LEU A 67 0.85 -2.71 -5.83
C LEU A 67 1.65 -1.50 -6.37
N CYS A 68 2.89 -1.70 -6.84
CA CYS A 68 3.69 -0.63 -7.46
C CYS A 68 3.00 -0.02 -8.70
N LYS A 69 2.37 -0.84 -9.54
CA LYS A 69 1.61 -0.32 -10.70
C LYS A 69 0.41 0.53 -10.28
N LEU A 70 -0.26 0.17 -9.20
CA LEU A 70 -1.41 0.93 -8.69
C LEU A 70 -0.97 2.23 -8.01
N ALA A 71 0.16 2.23 -7.30
CA ALA A 71 0.71 3.43 -6.68
C ALA A 71 1.19 4.48 -7.70
N SER A 72 1.63 4.05 -8.88
CA SER A 72 2.10 4.94 -9.96
C SER A 72 0.98 5.48 -10.88
N PHE A 73 -0.29 5.16 -10.63
CA PHE A 73 -1.43 5.51 -11.49
C PHE A 73 -2.62 6.15 -10.73
N GLY A 74 -2.33 6.87 -9.64
CA GLY A 74 -3.30 7.67 -8.88
C GLY A 74 -3.01 9.16 -8.94
#